data_AF-A0A2V2UKK3-F1
#
_entry.id   AF-A0A2V2UKK3-F1
#
_cell.length_a   1.000
_cell.length_b   1.000
_cell.length_c   1.000
_cell.angle_alpha   90.00
_cell.angle_beta   90.00
_cell.angle_gamma   90.00
#
_symmetry.space_group_name_H-M   'P 1'
#
loop_
_entity.id
_entity.type
_entity.pdbx_description
1 polymer ?
#
loop_
_entity_poly.entity_id
_entity_poly.type
_entity_poly.pdbx_seq_one_letter_code
_entity_poly.pdbx_strand_id
1 'polypeptide(L)'
;MVLASDNGWPYSWEEDEFTRDCYLNCEVDRVWQIVRNDLTELFSPHPEAYFTPRRRVLIGTPGIGKSMGAGSYLLYQLLHCDAKKLPVVLYSFGGNTTYVFDKTIKTVTKYLGRGAFNDFLYDLRHLKMKGYVIYDVTEKGRPASCFAFFDEWGMIVVSSPKVSNYDNWEKHVRAERIIMNCPDEMDVKAMCVWMKRDETAGKKAECWKMVKERMEKVGPIPRYIFDANEFIAHSAAIEDALEGIKSRDGEKHFTHGGVKLWYSENASQKLVRVVRGRGEVGAEVFLNAPISVCLGRRIPHYFGKRDV
;
A
#
# COMPACT_ATOMS: atom_id res chain seq x y z
N MET A 1 -3.43 -9.09 14.08
CA MET A 1 -2.58 -10.31 13.98
C MET A 1 -1.18 -9.86 13.56
N VAL A 2 -0.11 -10.59 13.89
CA VAL A 2 1.26 -10.24 13.46
C VAL A 2 1.92 -11.46 12.83
N LEU A 3 2.57 -11.28 11.68
CA LEU A 3 3.46 -12.29 11.11
C LEU A 3 4.90 -11.92 11.38
N ALA A 4 5.69 -12.88 11.88
CA ALA A 4 7.11 -12.70 12.11
C ALA A 4 7.91 -13.52 11.10
N SER A 5 8.98 -12.95 10.56
CA SER A 5 9.95 -13.65 9.72
C SER A 5 11.36 -13.43 10.27
N ASP A 6 12.07 -14.51 10.58
CA ASP A 6 13.46 -14.44 11.04
C ASP A 6 14.40 -13.88 9.98
N ASN A 7 14.06 -14.09 8.71
CA ASN A 7 14.79 -13.55 7.56
C ASN A 7 14.28 -12.17 7.13
N GLY A 8 13.33 -11.57 7.87
CA GLY A 8 12.67 -10.33 7.48
C GLY A 8 11.69 -10.48 6.31
N TRP A 9 11.20 -9.34 5.84
CA TRP A 9 10.26 -9.23 4.72
C TRP A 9 10.92 -8.52 3.52
N PRO A 10 10.42 -8.69 2.27
CA PRO A 10 11.00 -8.04 1.10
C PRO A 10 11.20 -6.53 1.22
N TYR A 11 10.26 -5.84 1.89
CA TYR A 11 10.37 -4.41 2.20
C TYR A 11 11.63 -4.09 3.05
N SER A 12 11.90 -4.89 4.08
CA SER A 12 13.08 -4.74 4.95
C SER A 12 14.38 -5.27 4.35
N TRP A 13 14.36 -5.83 3.15
CA TRP A 13 15.58 -6.31 2.48
C TRP A 13 16.32 -5.20 1.71
N GLU A 14 15.67 -4.06 1.47
CA GLU A 14 16.29 -2.86 0.88
C GLU A 14 16.36 -1.67 1.84
N GLU A 15 15.47 -1.59 2.84
CA GLU A 15 15.59 -0.60 3.91
C GLU A 15 16.48 -1.16 5.03
N ASP A 16 17.53 -0.43 5.44
CA ASP A 16 18.49 -0.80 6.50
C ASP A 16 17.85 -1.04 7.90
N GLU A 17 16.52 -0.96 8.00
CA GLU A 17 15.74 -1.26 9.19
C GLU A 17 15.19 -2.70 9.15
N PHE A 18 15.84 -3.59 9.91
CA PHE A 18 15.46 -4.99 10.04
C PHE A 18 14.13 -5.16 10.81
N THR A 19 13.01 -5.07 10.09
CA THR A 19 11.68 -5.27 10.68
C THR A 19 11.20 -6.71 10.48
N ARG A 20 11.21 -7.50 11.57
CA ARG A 20 10.74 -8.90 11.57
C ARG A 20 9.22 -9.04 11.54
N ASP A 21 8.52 -8.06 12.08
CA ASP A 21 7.08 -8.12 12.36
C ASP A 21 6.26 -7.39 11.29
N CYS A 22 5.29 -8.07 10.70
CA CYS A 22 4.30 -7.54 9.78
C CYS A 22 2.94 -7.44 10.50
N TYR A 23 2.46 -6.21 10.70
CA TYR A 23 1.20 -5.95 11.39
C TYR A 23 0.00 -6.12 10.46
N LEU A 24 -0.92 -6.99 10.85
CA LEU A 24 -2.13 -7.29 10.09
C LEU A 24 -3.35 -6.69 10.80
N ASN A 25 -4.01 -5.78 10.10
CA ASN A 25 -5.30 -5.20 10.48
C ASN A 25 -6.41 -5.72 9.53
N CYS A 26 -7.64 -5.26 9.78
CA CYS A 26 -8.80 -5.65 8.98
C CYS A 26 -8.66 -5.27 7.49
N GLU A 27 -8.03 -4.14 7.18
CA GLU A 27 -7.82 -3.69 5.79
C GLU A 27 -6.79 -4.54 5.06
N VAL A 28 -5.72 -4.97 5.73
CA VAL A 28 -4.74 -5.91 5.16
C VAL A 28 -5.39 -7.26 4.87
N ASP A 29 -6.20 -7.79 5.80
CA ASP A 29 -6.92 -9.05 5.54
C ASP A 29 -7.92 -8.92 4.39
N ARG A 30 -8.62 -7.79 4.32
CA ARG A 30 -9.57 -7.48 3.24
C ARG A 30 -8.89 -7.49 1.87
N VAL A 31 -7.70 -6.90 1.75
CA VAL A 31 -6.90 -6.93 0.51
C VAL A 31 -6.62 -8.37 0.11
N TRP A 32 -6.23 -9.22 1.07
CA TRP A 32 -6.03 -10.65 0.81
C TRP A 32 -7.33 -11.35 0.40
N GLN A 33 -8.47 -11.10 1.05
CA GLN A 33 -9.72 -11.74 0.66
C GLN A 33 -10.11 -11.40 -0.79
N ILE A 34 -9.87 -10.18 -1.26
CA ILE A 34 -10.09 -9.79 -2.66
C ILE A 34 -9.18 -10.61 -3.59
N VAL A 35 -7.87 -10.63 -3.30
CA VAL A 35 -6.90 -11.39 -4.11
C VAL A 35 -7.22 -12.90 -4.09
N ARG A 36 -7.65 -13.44 -2.95
CA ARG A 36 -8.06 -14.83 -2.80
C ARG A 36 -9.28 -15.16 -3.66
N ASN A 37 -10.25 -14.25 -3.75
CA ASN A 37 -11.39 -14.42 -4.63
C ASN A 37 -10.95 -14.43 -6.11
N ASP A 38 -10.06 -13.51 -6.50
CA ASP A 38 -9.48 -13.48 -7.85
C ASP A 38 -8.76 -14.79 -8.19
N LEU A 39 -7.98 -15.34 -7.24
CA LEU A 39 -7.31 -16.62 -7.39
C LEU A 39 -8.29 -17.79 -7.50
N THR A 40 -9.40 -17.74 -6.75
CA THR A 40 -10.44 -18.77 -6.81
C THR A 40 -11.11 -18.80 -8.17
N GLU A 41 -11.42 -17.63 -8.73
CA GLU A 41 -11.90 -17.49 -10.11
C GLU A 41 -10.84 -17.99 -11.11
N LEU A 42 -9.57 -17.58 -10.95
CA LEU A 42 -8.45 -17.98 -11.81
C LEU A 42 -8.19 -19.50 -11.84
N PHE A 43 -8.44 -20.19 -10.72
CA PHE A 43 -8.27 -21.65 -10.63
C PHE A 43 -9.55 -22.43 -10.92
N SER A 44 -10.64 -21.75 -11.31
CA SER A 44 -11.89 -22.42 -11.64
C SER A 44 -11.71 -23.33 -12.85
N PRO A 45 -12.24 -24.57 -12.81
CA PRO A 45 -12.20 -25.49 -13.95
C PRO A 45 -13.16 -25.09 -15.07
N HIS A 46 -13.99 -24.06 -14.86
CA HIS A 46 -14.93 -23.53 -15.85
C HIS A 46 -14.33 -22.24 -16.40
N PRO A 47 -13.51 -22.30 -17.47
CA PRO A 47 -13.13 -21.09 -18.18
C PRO A 47 -14.42 -20.57 -18.82
N GLU A 48 -15.02 -19.55 -18.24
CA GLU A 48 -15.79 -18.64 -19.08
C GLU A 48 -14.87 -18.28 -20.25
N ALA A 49 -15.38 -18.33 -21.48
CA ALA A 49 -14.61 -18.27 -22.72
C ALA A 49 -13.72 -17.01 -22.87
N TYR A 50 -13.73 -16.11 -21.87
CA TYR A 50 -13.02 -14.85 -21.80
C TYR A 50 -12.50 -14.52 -20.38
N PHE A 51 -12.23 -15.52 -19.51
CA PHE A 51 -11.69 -15.21 -18.18
C PHE A 51 -10.31 -14.54 -18.29
N THR A 52 -10.28 -13.24 -18.05
CA THR A 52 -9.05 -12.45 -17.98
C THR A 52 -8.66 -12.35 -16.50
N PRO A 53 -7.47 -12.84 -16.09
CA PRO A 53 -7.00 -12.68 -14.72
C PRO A 53 -7.10 -11.23 -14.28
N ARG A 54 -7.74 -11.00 -13.13
CA ARG A 54 -7.93 -9.65 -12.63
C ARG A 54 -6.58 -9.04 -12.25
N ARG A 55 -6.37 -7.81 -12.71
CA ARG A 55 -5.22 -6.99 -12.35
C ARG A 55 -5.68 -5.97 -11.33
N ARG A 56 -4.99 -5.88 -10.20
CA ARG A 56 -5.35 -5.04 -9.06
C ARG A 56 -4.34 -3.92 -8.86
N VAL A 57 -4.80 -2.77 -8.39
CA VAL A 57 -3.93 -1.71 -7.84
C VAL A 57 -4.36 -1.38 -6.42
N LEU A 58 -3.44 -1.54 -5.47
CA LEU A 58 -3.65 -1.23 -4.07
C LEU A 58 -3.29 0.23 -3.80
N ILE A 59 -4.29 1.05 -3.53
CA ILE A 59 -4.18 2.48 -3.26
C ILE A 59 -4.50 2.74 -1.80
N GLY A 60 -3.75 3.63 -1.18
CA GLY A 60 -4.00 4.08 0.18
C GLY A 60 -2.98 5.14 0.58
N THR A 61 -3.24 5.82 1.70
CA THR A 61 -2.41 6.90 2.23
C THR A 61 -0.91 6.51 2.33
N PRO A 62 0.08 7.37 2.02
CA PRO A 62 1.48 7.08 2.24
C PRO A 62 1.75 6.73 3.70
N GLY A 63 2.72 5.86 3.94
CA GLY A 63 3.15 5.52 5.29
C GLY A 63 2.17 4.64 6.09
N ILE A 64 1.05 4.18 5.52
CA ILE A 64 0.11 3.29 6.22
C ILE A 64 0.51 1.81 6.24
N GLY A 65 1.66 1.46 5.65
CA GLY A 65 2.12 0.08 5.60
C GLY A 65 1.51 -0.75 4.45
N LYS A 66 1.29 -0.17 3.27
CA LYS A 66 0.87 -0.96 2.09
C LYS A 66 1.90 -2.02 1.70
N SER A 67 3.15 -1.61 1.52
CA SER A 67 4.27 -2.49 1.20
C SER A 67 4.61 -3.43 2.37
N MET A 68 4.94 -2.84 3.52
CA MET A 68 5.35 -3.55 4.74
C MET A 68 4.27 -4.47 5.32
N GLY A 69 2.99 -4.06 5.27
CA GLY A 69 1.85 -4.82 5.78
C GLY A 69 1.20 -5.69 4.70
N ALA A 70 0.49 -5.05 3.77
CA ALA A 70 -0.29 -5.78 2.76
C ALA A 70 0.59 -6.55 1.76
N GLY A 71 1.67 -5.97 1.25
CA GLY A 71 2.60 -6.64 0.33
C GLY A 71 3.22 -7.88 0.95
N SER A 72 3.77 -7.76 2.16
CA SER A 72 4.29 -8.88 2.95
C SER A 72 3.25 -9.97 3.21
N TYR A 73 2.04 -9.59 3.64
CA TYR A 73 0.96 -10.54 3.90
C TYR A 73 0.51 -11.27 2.64
N LEU A 74 0.38 -10.55 1.52
CA LEU A 74 0.07 -11.14 0.21
C LEU A 74 1.13 -12.15 -0.19
N LEU A 75 2.42 -11.81 -0.06
CA LEU A 75 3.50 -12.74 -0.37
C LEU A 75 3.37 -14.00 0.50
N TYR A 76 3.23 -13.84 1.81
CA TYR A 76 3.05 -14.95 2.74
C TYR A 76 1.91 -15.87 2.30
N GLN A 77 0.74 -15.30 2.03
CA GLN A 77 -0.45 -16.06 1.65
C GLN A 77 -0.28 -16.77 0.29
N LEU A 78 0.28 -16.10 -0.71
CA LEU A 78 0.53 -16.68 -2.04
C LEU A 78 1.53 -17.84 -1.99
N LEU A 79 2.54 -17.75 -1.12
CA LEU A 79 3.49 -18.85 -0.89
C LEU A 79 2.82 -20.07 -0.24
N HIS A 80 1.75 -19.88 0.53
CA HIS A 80 0.97 -20.96 1.15
C HIS A 80 -0.15 -21.52 0.26
N CYS A 81 -0.44 -20.91 -0.89
CA CYS A 81 -1.34 -21.49 -1.89
C CYS A 81 -0.80 -22.83 -2.43
N ASP A 82 -1.68 -23.68 -2.98
CA ASP A 82 -1.28 -24.93 -3.63
C ASP A 82 -0.25 -24.67 -4.75
N ALA A 83 0.94 -25.26 -4.63
CA ALA A 83 2.03 -25.12 -5.59
C ALA A 83 1.69 -25.70 -6.97
N LYS A 84 0.74 -26.64 -7.08
CA LYS A 84 0.30 -27.17 -8.38
C LYS A 84 -0.55 -26.16 -9.15
N LYS A 85 -1.31 -25.32 -8.45
CA LYS A 85 -2.16 -24.28 -9.04
C LYS A 85 -1.40 -22.98 -9.24
N LEU A 86 -0.49 -22.67 -8.31
CA LEU A 86 0.31 -21.46 -8.29
C LEU A 86 1.79 -21.83 -8.03
N PRO A 87 2.52 -22.30 -9.06
CA PRO A 87 3.90 -22.76 -8.92
C PRO A 87 4.89 -21.61 -8.71
N VAL A 88 4.60 -20.41 -9.20
CA VAL A 88 5.54 -19.28 -9.14
C VAL A 88 4.88 -18.03 -8.54
N VAL A 89 5.59 -17.35 -7.65
CA VAL A 89 5.22 -16.03 -7.13
C VAL A 89 6.37 -15.06 -7.37
N LEU A 90 6.05 -13.90 -7.94
CA LEU A 90 7.02 -12.83 -8.18
C LEU A 90 6.76 -11.69 -7.20
N TYR A 91 7.80 -11.22 -6.52
CA TYR A 91 7.76 -9.98 -5.76
C TYR A 91 8.82 -9.04 -6.30
N SER A 92 8.38 -7.96 -6.93
CA SER A 92 9.28 -6.92 -7.43
C SER A 92 9.17 -5.68 -6.56
N PHE A 93 10.31 -5.15 -6.15
CA PHE A 93 10.46 -4.02 -5.23
C PHE A 93 11.53 -3.07 -5.78
N GLY A 94 11.48 -1.77 -5.43
CA GLY A 94 12.58 -0.85 -5.76
C GLY A 94 12.75 -0.53 -7.26
N GLY A 95 11.79 -0.90 -8.11
CA GLY A 95 11.86 -0.73 -9.58
C GLY A 95 12.85 -1.65 -10.32
N ASN A 96 13.90 -2.15 -9.64
CA ASN A 96 14.97 -2.93 -10.27
C ASN A 96 15.26 -4.29 -9.63
N THR A 97 14.72 -4.57 -8.44
CA THR A 97 14.92 -5.84 -7.75
C THR A 97 13.68 -6.70 -7.90
N THR A 98 13.85 -7.96 -8.30
CA THR A 98 12.74 -8.92 -8.34
C THR A 98 13.15 -10.25 -7.72
N TYR A 99 12.33 -10.70 -6.78
CA TYR A 99 12.43 -12.02 -6.16
C TYR A 99 11.45 -12.95 -6.84
N VAL A 100 11.96 -14.07 -7.32
CA VAL A 100 11.17 -15.16 -7.92
C VAL A 100 11.15 -16.30 -6.93
N PHE A 101 9.96 -16.66 -6.48
CA PHE A 101 9.73 -17.79 -5.60
C PHE A 101 9.18 -18.95 -6.44
N ASP A 102 10.02 -19.96 -6.69
CA ASP A 102 9.58 -21.20 -7.31
C ASP A 102 9.16 -22.16 -6.19
N LYS A 103 7.86 -22.43 -6.12
CA LYS A 103 7.25 -23.28 -5.10
C LYS A 103 7.34 -24.77 -5.44
N THR A 104 7.67 -25.11 -6.69
CA THR A 104 7.83 -26.50 -7.13
C THR A 104 9.14 -27.10 -6.63
N ILE A 105 10.23 -26.32 -6.75
CA ILE A 105 11.56 -26.70 -6.28
C ILE A 105 11.97 -25.99 -4.98
N LYS A 106 11.09 -25.13 -4.43
CA LYS A 106 11.26 -24.40 -3.17
C LYS A 106 12.51 -23.50 -3.15
N THR A 107 12.72 -22.76 -4.23
CA THR A 107 13.86 -21.84 -4.36
C THR A 107 13.41 -20.39 -4.44
N VAL A 108 14.32 -19.48 -4.08
CA VAL A 108 14.15 -18.05 -4.25
C VAL A 108 15.35 -17.52 -5.04
N THR A 109 15.09 -16.92 -6.20
CA THR A 109 16.12 -16.31 -7.05
C THR A 109 15.93 -14.80 -7.08
N LYS A 110 16.99 -14.05 -6.79
CA LYS A 110 17.02 -12.59 -6.86
C LYS A 110 17.54 -12.16 -8.24
N TYR A 111 16.75 -11.36 -8.95
CA TYR A 111 17.13 -10.72 -10.20
C TYR A 111 17.37 -9.22 -9.97
N LEU A 112 18.51 -8.73 -10.47
CA LEU A 112 18.88 -7.33 -10.47
C LEU A 112 18.85 -6.79 -11.91
N GLY A 113 18.11 -5.71 -12.13
CA GLY A 113 18.00 -5.07 -13.44
C GLY A 113 17.13 -5.82 -14.45
N ARG A 114 17.13 -5.35 -15.70
CA ARG A 114 16.11 -5.71 -16.69
C ARG A 114 16.43 -6.97 -17.50
N GLY A 115 17.70 -7.19 -17.85
CA GLY A 115 18.13 -8.22 -18.82
C GLY A 115 17.75 -9.63 -18.39
N ALA A 116 18.45 -10.19 -17.39
CA ALA A 116 18.24 -11.55 -16.91
C ALA A 116 16.80 -11.84 -16.45
N PHE A 117 16.10 -10.82 -15.96
CA PHE A 117 14.69 -10.96 -15.58
C PHE A 117 13.78 -11.16 -16.79
N ASN A 118 13.99 -10.40 -17.88
CA ASN A 118 13.16 -10.53 -19.07
C ASN A 118 13.32 -11.92 -19.70
N ASP A 119 14.55 -12.43 -19.79
CA ASP A 119 14.83 -13.77 -20.33
C ASP A 119 14.11 -14.84 -19.52
N PHE A 120 14.18 -14.74 -18.18
CA PHE A 120 13.43 -15.61 -17.29
C PHE A 120 11.90 -15.53 -17.51
N LEU A 121 11.35 -14.34 -17.76
CA LEU A 121 9.92 -14.20 -18.09
C LEU A 121 9.55 -14.88 -19.41
N TYR A 122 10.42 -14.79 -20.42
CA TYR A 122 10.22 -15.52 -21.67
C TYR A 122 10.17 -17.02 -21.43
N ASP A 123 11.10 -17.56 -20.64
CA ASP A 123 11.14 -18.99 -20.31
C ASP A 123 9.87 -19.44 -19.58
N LEU A 124 9.43 -18.71 -18.56
CA LEU A 124 8.18 -19.01 -17.84
C LEU A 124 6.96 -19.06 -18.76
N ARG A 125 6.90 -18.13 -19.72
CA ARG A 125 5.82 -18.09 -20.71
C ARG A 125 5.88 -19.27 -21.68
N HIS A 126 7.07 -19.62 -22.17
CA HIS A 126 7.27 -20.79 -23.02
C HIS A 126 6.85 -22.08 -22.33
N LEU A 127 7.13 -22.18 -21.03
CA LEU A 127 6.73 -23.30 -20.18
C LEU A 127 5.24 -23.25 -19.78
N LYS A 128 4.51 -22.20 -20.16
CA LYS A 128 3.10 -21.95 -19.79
C LYS A 128 2.87 -22.06 -18.29
N MET A 129 3.86 -21.63 -17.51
CA MET A 129 3.75 -21.65 -16.05
C MET A 129 2.73 -20.60 -15.61
N LYS A 130 1.92 -20.96 -14.62
CA LYS A 130 1.02 -20.02 -13.93
C LYS A 130 1.74 -19.37 -12.76
N GLY A 131 1.31 -18.18 -12.38
CA GLY A 131 1.84 -17.56 -11.19
C GLY A 131 1.12 -16.27 -10.82
N TYR A 132 1.70 -15.56 -9.86
CA TYR A 132 1.16 -14.31 -9.36
C TYR A 132 2.26 -13.27 -9.18
N VAL A 133 1.98 -12.02 -9.55
CA VAL A 133 2.93 -10.91 -9.44
C VAL A 133 2.48 -9.91 -8.38
N ILE A 134 3.33 -9.65 -7.40
CA ILE A 134 3.26 -8.48 -6.52
C ILE A 134 4.30 -7.47 -7.04
N TYR A 135 3.83 -6.31 -7.49
CA TYR A 135 4.67 -5.23 -7.96
C TYR A 135 4.58 -4.03 -7.02
N ASP A 136 5.60 -3.87 -6.18
CA ASP A 136 5.68 -2.85 -5.16
C ASP A 136 6.44 -1.62 -5.67
N VAL A 137 5.68 -0.56 -5.95
CA VAL A 137 6.20 0.65 -6.59
C VAL A 137 6.72 1.58 -5.51
N THR A 138 8.02 1.64 -5.30
CA THR A 138 8.63 2.63 -4.37
C THR A 138 9.12 3.85 -5.11
N GLU A 139 9.77 3.66 -6.27
CA GLU A 139 10.30 4.71 -7.14
C GLU A 139 9.67 4.68 -8.54
N LYS A 140 10.18 5.50 -9.48
CA LYS A 140 9.77 5.47 -10.89
C LYS A 140 10.19 4.14 -11.49
N GLY A 141 9.31 3.15 -11.34
CA GLY A 141 9.59 1.77 -11.67
C GLY A 141 9.40 1.45 -13.14
N ARG A 142 9.50 0.16 -13.44
CA ARG A 142 9.22 -0.44 -14.74
C ARG A 142 7.84 0.01 -15.26
N PRO A 143 7.72 0.28 -16.57
CA PRO A 143 6.43 0.56 -17.20
C PRO A 143 5.43 -0.59 -17.00
N ALA A 144 4.15 -0.27 -16.93
CA ALA A 144 3.06 -1.25 -16.88
C ALA A 144 3.11 -2.27 -18.04
N SER A 145 3.65 -1.86 -19.19
CA SER A 145 3.85 -2.73 -20.36
C SER A 145 4.80 -3.90 -20.11
N CYS A 146 5.73 -3.80 -19.15
CA CYS A 146 6.56 -4.94 -18.75
C CYS A 146 5.75 -6.11 -18.21
N PHE A 147 4.51 -5.86 -17.78
CA PHE A 147 3.63 -6.87 -17.21
C PHE A 147 2.44 -7.21 -18.12
N ALA A 148 2.34 -6.55 -19.29
CA ALA A 148 1.38 -6.93 -20.32
C ALA A 148 1.66 -8.34 -20.91
N PHE A 149 2.81 -8.95 -20.58
CA PHE A 149 3.14 -10.32 -20.95
C PHE A 149 2.48 -11.38 -20.04
N PHE A 150 1.88 -10.96 -18.92
CA PHE A 150 1.24 -11.80 -17.92
C PHE A 150 -0.28 -11.85 -18.11
N ASP A 151 -0.73 -12.21 -19.30
CA ASP A 151 -2.17 -12.27 -19.59
C ASP A 151 -2.88 -13.45 -18.91
N GLU A 152 -2.12 -14.44 -18.41
CA GLU A 152 -2.63 -15.63 -17.70
C GLU A 152 -2.33 -15.63 -16.19
N TRP A 153 -1.68 -14.57 -15.67
CA TRP A 153 -1.31 -14.50 -14.25
C TRP A 153 -2.12 -13.44 -13.52
N GLY A 154 -2.38 -13.70 -12.24
CA GLY A 154 -2.88 -12.68 -11.33
C GLY A 154 -1.80 -11.65 -11.01
N MET A 155 -2.20 -10.39 -10.81
CA MET A 155 -1.26 -9.32 -10.52
C MET A 155 -1.86 -8.29 -9.56
N ILE A 156 -1.04 -7.82 -8.63
CA ILE A 156 -1.33 -6.63 -7.84
C ILE A 156 -0.17 -5.64 -7.86
N VAL A 157 -0.48 -4.37 -8.11
CA VAL A 157 0.44 -3.25 -7.97
C VAL A 157 0.22 -2.62 -6.61
N VAL A 158 1.24 -2.58 -5.76
CA VAL A 158 1.22 -1.83 -4.50
C VAL A 158 1.68 -0.39 -4.80
N SER A 159 0.79 0.57 -4.59
CA SER A 159 1.03 1.93 -5.07
C SER A 159 2.06 2.69 -4.23
N SER A 160 2.89 3.47 -4.92
CA SER A 160 3.90 4.34 -4.30
C SER A 160 3.27 5.44 -3.46
N PRO A 161 3.97 5.93 -2.42
CA PRO A 161 3.72 7.24 -1.83
C PRO A 161 3.61 8.37 -2.87
N LYS A 162 4.42 8.33 -3.92
CA LYS A 162 4.43 9.33 -5.00
C LYS A 162 3.55 8.86 -6.15
N VAL A 163 2.48 9.60 -6.42
CA VAL A 163 1.47 9.18 -7.39
C VAL A 163 2.00 9.11 -8.83
N SER A 164 2.90 10.02 -9.19
CA SER A 164 3.62 10.03 -10.46
C SER A 164 4.36 8.72 -10.79
N ASN A 165 4.69 7.89 -9.79
CA ASN A 165 5.40 6.62 -10.00
C ASN A 165 4.50 5.48 -10.52
N TYR A 166 3.19 5.51 -10.23
CA TYR A 166 2.24 4.50 -10.72
C TYR A 166 1.14 5.10 -11.60
N ASP A 167 1.27 6.39 -11.93
CA ASP A 167 0.35 7.06 -12.83
C ASP A 167 0.29 6.35 -14.18
N ASN A 168 -0.95 6.21 -14.66
CA ASN A 168 -1.35 5.47 -15.86
C ASN A 168 -1.41 3.94 -15.75
N TRP A 169 -1.01 3.31 -14.65
CA TRP A 169 -1.17 1.86 -14.49
C TRP A 169 -2.62 1.42 -14.59
N GLU A 170 -3.53 2.13 -13.91
CA GLU A 170 -4.97 1.90 -13.99
C GLU A 170 -5.48 1.84 -15.44
N LYS A 171 -4.99 2.75 -16.29
CA LYS A 171 -5.41 2.86 -17.69
C LYS A 171 -4.77 1.80 -18.58
N HIS A 172 -3.47 1.54 -18.41
CA HIS A 172 -2.70 0.66 -19.31
C HIS A 172 -3.02 -0.81 -19.11
N VAL A 173 -3.26 -1.23 -17.86
CA VAL A 173 -3.52 -2.64 -17.55
C VAL A 173 -4.97 -2.91 -17.14
N ARG A 174 -5.87 -1.92 -17.32
CA ARG A 174 -7.28 -1.98 -16.90
C ARG A 174 -7.43 -2.46 -15.45
N ALA A 175 -6.54 -1.99 -14.57
CA ALA A 175 -6.47 -2.49 -13.20
C ALA A 175 -7.68 -2.00 -12.38
N GLU A 176 -8.31 -2.93 -11.68
CA GLU A 176 -9.33 -2.62 -10.68
C GLU A 176 -8.67 -2.14 -9.38
N ARG A 177 -9.25 -1.11 -8.77
CA ARG A 177 -8.70 -0.51 -7.55
C ARG A 177 -9.09 -1.31 -6.31
N ILE A 178 -8.15 -1.39 -5.37
CA ILE A 178 -8.38 -1.76 -3.98
C ILE A 178 -7.94 -0.56 -3.14
N ILE A 179 -8.88 0.05 -2.42
CA ILE A 179 -8.64 1.21 -1.56
C ILE A 179 -8.46 0.76 -0.12
N MET A 180 -7.22 0.79 0.35
CA MET A 180 -6.85 0.46 1.72
C MET A 180 -7.02 1.69 2.61
N ASN A 181 -7.92 1.60 3.60
CA ASN A 181 -8.04 2.66 4.61
C ASN A 181 -6.82 2.69 5.54
N CYS A 182 -6.63 3.82 6.23
CA CYS A 182 -5.75 3.86 7.39
C CYS A 182 -6.23 2.89 8.49
N PRO A 183 -5.33 2.37 9.33
CA PRO A 183 -5.70 1.57 10.49
C PRO A 183 -6.62 2.34 11.45
N ASP A 184 -7.48 1.61 12.14
CA ASP A 184 -8.34 2.16 13.17
C ASP A 184 -7.59 2.35 14.50
N GLU A 185 -8.18 3.11 15.43
CA GLU A 185 -7.58 3.38 16.75
C GLU A 185 -7.19 2.09 17.48
N MET A 186 -8.04 1.06 17.40
CA MET A 186 -7.80 -0.23 18.04
C MET A 186 -6.68 -1.02 17.36
N ASP A 187 -6.53 -0.90 16.04
CA ASP A 187 -5.43 -1.53 15.31
C ASP A 187 -4.09 -0.92 15.75
N VAL A 188 -4.02 0.42 15.81
CA VAL A 188 -2.81 1.13 16.26
C VAL A 188 -2.50 0.83 17.72
N LYS A 189 -3.53 0.74 18.57
CA LYS A 189 -3.35 0.34 19.97
C LYS A 189 -2.78 -1.07 20.08
N ALA A 190 -3.26 -2.01 19.26
CA ALA A 190 -2.72 -3.36 19.22
C ALA A 190 -1.26 -3.39 18.76
N MET A 191 -0.88 -2.55 17.77
CA MET A 191 0.52 -2.37 17.37
C MET A 191 1.38 -1.90 18.54
N CYS A 192 0.93 -0.90 19.31
CA CYS A 192 1.66 -0.41 20.51
C CYS A 192 1.89 -1.52 21.55
N VAL A 193 0.84 -2.30 21.84
CA VAL A 193 0.92 -3.41 22.80
C VAL A 193 1.93 -4.47 22.33
N TRP A 194 1.94 -4.75 21.03
CA TRP A 194 2.84 -5.74 20.44
C TRP A 194 4.30 -5.26 20.36
N MET A 195 4.54 -4.01 19.95
CA MET A 195 5.87 -3.40 19.92
C MET A 195 6.53 -3.39 21.30
N LYS A 196 5.72 -3.31 22.35
CA LYS A 196 6.15 -3.33 23.75
C LYS A 196 5.82 -4.66 24.44
N ARG A 197 5.65 -5.76 23.71
CA ARG A 197 5.14 -7.04 24.25
C ARG A 197 5.94 -7.57 25.44
N ASP A 198 7.26 -7.43 25.40
CA ASP A 198 8.19 -7.91 26.44
C ASP A 198 8.37 -6.90 27.59
N GLU A 199 7.69 -5.76 27.50
CA GLU A 199 7.75 -4.67 28.48
C GLU A 199 6.58 -4.71 29.47
N THR A 200 6.72 -3.93 30.55
CA THR A 200 5.70 -3.80 31.58
C THR A 200 4.40 -3.17 31.07
N ALA A 201 3.30 -3.40 31.77
CA ALA A 201 2.02 -2.77 31.48
C ALA A 201 2.10 -1.22 31.47
N GLY A 202 2.95 -0.65 32.33
CA GLY A 202 3.21 0.80 32.36
C GLY A 202 3.83 1.32 31.07
N LYS A 203 4.88 0.68 30.57
CA LYS A 203 5.52 1.06 29.30
C LYS A 203 4.60 0.87 28.09
N LYS A 204 3.76 -0.17 28.09
CA LYS A 204 2.71 -0.38 27.07
C LYS A 204 1.70 0.78 27.08
N ALA A 205 1.27 1.23 28.26
CA ALA A 205 0.35 2.35 28.41
C ALA A 205 0.97 3.70 28.00
N GLU A 206 2.23 3.93 28.35
CA GLU A 206 2.99 5.12 27.95
C GLU A 206 3.15 5.21 26.42
N CYS A 207 3.51 4.09 25.78
CA CYS A 207 3.57 4.00 24.32
C CYS A 207 2.23 4.35 23.67
N TRP A 208 1.13 3.78 24.18
CA TRP A 208 -0.20 4.10 23.68
C TRP A 208 -0.57 5.58 23.87
N LYS A 209 -0.28 6.15 25.04
CA LYS A 209 -0.56 7.56 25.33
C LYS A 209 0.15 8.49 24.33
N MET A 210 1.46 8.28 24.15
CA MET A 210 2.25 9.04 23.18
C MET A 210 1.72 8.88 21.75
N VAL A 211 1.44 7.66 21.30
CA VAL A 211 0.96 7.39 19.93
C VAL A 211 -0.42 8.02 19.71
N LYS A 212 -1.30 7.98 20.71
CA LYS A 212 -2.61 8.63 20.64
C LYS A 212 -2.49 10.15 20.48
N GLU A 213 -1.60 10.81 21.23
CA GLU A 213 -1.33 12.25 21.08
C GLU A 213 -0.77 12.58 19.68
N ARG A 214 0.09 11.73 19.12
CA ARG A 214 0.60 11.90 17.75
C ARG A 214 -0.50 11.74 16.71
N MET A 215 -1.38 10.74 16.86
CA MET A 215 -2.52 10.51 15.95
C MET A 215 -3.46 11.71 15.86
N GLU A 216 -3.61 12.49 16.93
CA GLU A 216 -4.39 13.73 16.89
C GLU A 216 -3.81 14.75 15.92
N LYS A 217 -2.49 14.77 15.70
CA LYS A 217 -1.81 15.70 14.79
C LYS A 217 -1.63 15.13 13.38
N VAL A 218 -1.08 13.92 13.28
CA VAL A 218 -0.63 13.31 12.01
C VAL A 218 -1.50 12.11 11.58
N GLY A 219 -2.62 11.86 12.26
CA GLY A 219 -3.54 10.78 11.95
C GLY A 219 -2.98 9.38 12.28
N PRO A 220 -3.76 8.31 12.04
CA PRO A 220 -3.33 6.93 12.25
C PRO A 220 -2.42 6.45 11.11
N ILE A 221 -1.26 7.10 10.93
CA ILE A 221 -0.27 6.74 9.91
C ILE A 221 0.98 6.18 10.62
N PRO A 222 1.16 4.84 10.66
CA PRO A 222 2.30 4.16 11.30
C PRO A 222 3.65 4.83 11.12
N ARG A 223 4.01 5.25 9.89
CA ARG A 223 5.27 5.95 9.60
C ARG A 223 5.52 7.17 10.50
N TYR A 224 4.48 7.96 10.78
CA TYR A 224 4.62 9.22 11.50
C TYR A 224 4.28 9.12 12.98
N ILE A 225 3.59 8.07 13.42
CA ILE A 225 3.17 7.96 14.83
C ILE A 225 4.16 7.17 15.68
N PHE A 226 4.91 6.24 15.10
CA PHE A 226 5.86 5.40 15.85
C PHE A 226 7.27 5.98 15.88
N ASP A 227 7.72 6.65 14.81
CA ASP A 227 9.03 7.29 14.76
C ASP A 227 8.95 8.77 15.18
N ALA A 228 9.85 9.20 16.07
CA ALA A 228 9.84 10.55 16.62
C ALA A 228 10.33 11.60 15.61
N ASN A 229 11.30 11.27 14.78
CA ASN A 229 11.86 12.19 13.78
C ASN A 229 10.86 12.39 12.64
N GLU A 230 10.27 11.29 12.15
CA GLU A 230 9.20 11.30 11.15
C GLU A 230 7.97 12.05 11.66
N PHE A 231 7.61 11.88 12.95
CA PHE A 231 6.55 12.66 13.58
C PHE A 231 6.83 14.17 13.52
N ILE A 232 8.03 14.59 13.93
CA ILE A 232 8.43 16.01 13.96
C ILE A 232 8.44 16.58 12.55
N ALA A 233 9.09 15.90 11.61
CA ALA A 233 9.21 16.33 10.22
C ALA A 233 7.82 16.44 9.56
N HIS A 234 6.95 15.45 9.74
CA HIS A 234 5.62 15.48 9.16
C HIS A 234 4.70 16.51 9.83
N SER A 235 4.83 16.71 11.15
CA SER A 235 4.10 17.77 11.86
C SER A 235 4.48 19.16 11.36
N ALA A 236 5.77 19.44 11.16
CA ALA A 236 6.22 20.70 10.56
C ALA A 236 5.68 20.86 9.13
N ALA A 237 5.75 19.80 8.34
CA ALA A 237 5.22 19.79 6.97
C ALA A 237 3.69 20.04 6.91
N ILE A 238 2.93 19.61 7.91
CA ILE A 238 1.49 19.91 8.06
C ILE A 238 1.28 21.40 8.35
N GLU A 239 2.03 21.98 9.28
CA GLU A 239 1.92 23.41 9.59
C GLU A 239 2.28 24.28 8.37
N ASP A 240 3.37 23.95 7.66
CA ASP A 240 3.74 24.61 6.40
C ASP A 240 2.63 24.52 5.35
N ALA A 241 1.98 23.34 5.23
CA ALA A 241 0.88 23.14 4.30
C ALA A 241 -0.37 23.94 4.71
N LEU A 242 -0.66 24.06 6.00
CA LEU A 242 -1.73 24.90 6.53
C LEU A 242 -1.47 26.39 6.24
N GLU A 243 -0.24 26.85 6.36
CA GLU A 243 0.11 28.22 5.99
C GLU A 243 -0.01 28.49 4.47
N GLY A 244 0.37 27.51 3.65
CA GLY A 244 0.23 27.58 2.19
C GLY A 244 -1.23 27.66 1.69
N ILE A 245 -2.19 27.18 2.49
CA ILE A 245 -3.63 27.26 2.18
C ILE A 245 -4.15 28.70 2.13
N LYS A 246 -3.44 29.68 2.73
CA LYS A 246 -3.87 31.10 2.77
C LYS A 246 -4.03 31.76 1.39
N SER A 247 -3.65 31.10 0.30
CA SER A 247 -3.88 31.56 -1.09
C SER A 247 -5.23 31.09 -1.65
N ARG A 248 -5.84 31.88 -2.55
CA ARG A 248 -7.15 31.59 -3.18
C ARG A 248 -7.20 30.26 -3.96
N ASP A 249 -6.03 29.70 -4.29
CA ASP A 249 -5.89 28.39 -4.94
C ASP A 249 -5.85 27.24 -3.92
N GLY A 250 -5.43 27.50 -2.67
CA GLY A 250 -5.41 26.53 -1.57
C GLY A 250 -6.80 26.01 -1.19
N GLU A 251 -7.81 26.88 -1.16
CA GLU A 251 -9.19 26.53 -0.80
C GLU A 251 -9.87 25.61 -1.82
N LYS A 252 -9.53 25.73 -3.11
CA LYS A 252 -10.02 24.84 -4.18
C LYS A 252 -9.62 23.39 -3.95
N HIS A 253 -8.55 23.16 -3.18
CA HIS A 253 -8.10 21.82 -2.81
C HIS A 253 -8.91 21.15 -1.70
N PHE A 254 -9.88 21.83 -1.08
CA PHE A 254 -10.65 21.27 0.04
C PHE A 254 -12.16 21.45 -0.09
N THR A 255 -12.64 22.33 -0.99
CA THR A 255 -14.06 22.69 -1.11
C THR A 255 -14.86 21.83 -2.10
N HIS A 256 -14.22 21.07 -2.99
CA HIS A 256 -14.92 20.21 -3.95
C HIS A 256 -14.86 18.74 -3.54
N GLY A 257 -15.96 18.25 -2.97
CA GLY A 257 -16.19 16.86 -2.60
C GLY A 257 -16.27 15.88 -3.78
N GLY A 258 -15.29 15.87 -4.68
CA GLY A 258 -15.36 14.96 -5.83
C GLY A 258 -14.16 14.83 -6.77
N VAL A 259 -13.07 15.60 -6.70
CA VAL A 259 -12.07 15.56 -7.81
C VAL A 259 -10.62 15.47 -7.35
N LYS A 260 -10.05 14.26 -7.46
CA LYS A 260 -8.64 13.92 -7.79
C LYS A 260 -7.49 14.60 -7.03
N LEU A 261 -7.66 15.05 -5.78
CA LEU A 261 -6.54 15.68 -5.04
C LEU A 261 -5.37 14.74 -4.73
N TRP A 262 -5.60 13.43 -4.77
CA TRP A 262 -4.55 12.47 -4.56
C TRP A 262 -3.51 12.45 -5.68
N TYR A 263 -3.85 12.83 -6.91
CA TYR A 263 -2.96 12.73 -8.07
C TYR A 263 -2.00 13.92 -8.26
N SER A 264 -1.91 14.84 -7.30
CA SER A 264 -1.05 16.03 -7.44
C SER A 264 0.00 16.08 -6.33
N GLU A 265 1.26 16.39 -6.66
CA GLU A 265 2.38 16.65 -5.72
C GLU A 265 2.16 17.87 -4.80
N ASN A 266 0.91 18.30 -4.63
CA ASN A 266 0.50 19.50 -3.91
C ASN A 266 0.60 19.32 -2.40
N ALA A 267 0.84 20.44 -1.71
CA ALA A 267 0.89 20.52 -0.24
C ALA A 267 -0.34 19.93 0.46
N SER A 268 -1.50 19.88 -0.21
CA SER A 268 -2.74 19.27 0.29
C SER A 268 -2.62 17.78 0.62
N GLN A 269 -1.72 17.03 -0.04
CA GLN A 269 -1.49 15.60 0.27
C GLN A 269 -1.00 15.39 1.70
N LYS A 270 -0.32 16.39 2.28
CA LYS A 270 0.14 16.35 3.67
C LYS A 270 -0.99 16.53 4.68
N LEU A 271 -2.20 16.91 4.23
CA LEU A 271 -3.33 17.26 5.09
C LEU A 271 -4.49 16.27 4.97
N VAL A 272 -4.47 15.42 3.95
CA VAL A 272 -5.55 14.47 3.66
C VAL A 272 -5.08 13.02 3.66
N ARG A 273 -5.99 12.13 4.04
CA ARG A 273 -5.87 10.69 3.92
C ARG A 273 -6.91 10.15 2.95
N VAL A 274 -6.59 9.02 2.34
CA VAL A 274 -7.47 8.25 1.48
C VAL A 274 -8.50 7.53 2.34
N VAL A 275 -9.78 7.66 1.97
CA VAL A 275 -10.89 6.92 2.57
C VAL A 275 -11.63 6.18 1.46
N ARG A 276 -11.86 4.89 1.68
CA ARG A 276 -12.65 4.04 0.78
C ARG A 276 -14.10 4.52 0.74
N GLY A 277 -14.57 4.81 -0.47
CA GLY A 277 -15.98 4.96 -0.82
C GLY A 277 -16.44 3.80 -1.69
N ARG A 278 -17.76 3.65 -1.81
CA ARG A 278 -18.38 2.66 -2.71
C ARG A 278 -19.02 3.40 -3.88
N GLY A 279 -18.59 3.09 -5.10
CA GLY A 279 -19.22 3.59 -6.32
C GLY A 279 -20.54 2.89 -6.62
N GLU A 280 -21.31 3.46 -7.54
CA GLU A 280 -22.65 2.99 -7.92
C GLU A 280 -22.69 1.54 -8.43
N VAL A 281 -21.60 1.06 -9.05
CA VAL A 281 -21.49 -0.30 -9.62
C VAL A 281 -20.61 -1.21 -8.76
N GLY A 282 -20.47 -0.92 -7.47
CA GLY A 282 -19.66 -1.71 -6.53
C GLY A 282 -18.14 -1.54 -6.66
N ALA A 283 -17.67 -0.79 -7.67
CA ALA A 283 -16.27 -0.42 -7.82
C ALA A 283 -15.80 0.46 -6.64
N GLU A 284 -14.58 0.20 -6.15
CA GLU A 284 -14.00 1.02 -5.09
C GLU A 284 -13.56 2.37 -5.65
N VAL A 285 -14.08 3.42 -5.02
CA VAL A 285 -13.62 4.79 -5.21
C VAL A 285 -12.96 5.25 -3.93
N PHE A 286 -12.16 6.30 -4.01
CA PHE A 286 -11.62 6.92 -2.81
C PHE A 286 -12.02 8.38 -2.72
N LEU A 287 -12.19 8.82 -1.49
CA LEU A 287 -12.43 10.19 -1.09
C LEU A 287 -11.23 10.68 -0.29
N ASN A 288 -11.03 11.99 -0.28
CA ASN A 288 -10.05 12.62 0.60
C ASN A 288 -10.76 13.04 1.88
N ALA A 289 -10.23 12.63 3.02
CA ALA A 289 -10.66 13.11 4.33
C ALA A 289 -9.46 13.76 5.04
N PRO A 290 -9.67 14.67 6.00
CA PRO A 290 -8.58 15.16 6.84
C PRO A 290 -7.83 13.99 7.51
N ILE A 291 -6.50 14.12 7.62
CA ILE A 291 -5.64 13.09 8.22
C ILE A 291 -6.03 12.78 9.67
N SER A 292 -6.48 13.79 10.42
CA SER A 292 -7.00 13.65 11.78
C SER A 292 -8.25 14.48 12.00
N VAL A 293 -9.01 14.14 13.05
CA VAL A 293 -10.20 14.91 13.46
C VAL A 293 -9.82 16.34 13.84
N CYS A 294 -8.70 16.52 14.57
CA CYS A 294 -8.21 17.84 14.96
C CYS A 294 -7.86 18.69 13.73
N LEU A 295 -7.19 18.08 12.73
CA LEU A 295 -6.86 18.78 11.50
C LEU A 295 -8.11 19.16 10.70
N GLY A 296 -9.12 18.28 10.65
CA GLY A 296 -10.40 18.59 10.02
C GLY A 296 -11.13 19.79 10.64
N ARG A 297 -10.94 20.05 11.94
CA ARG A 297 -11.44 21.26 12.61
C ARG A 297 -10.57 22.48 12.34
N ARG A 298 -9.25 22.29 12.18
CA ARG A 298 -8.29 23.37 11.95
C ARG A 298 -8.34 23.93 10.53
N ILE A 299 -8.42 23.07 9.51
CA ILE A 299 -8.39 23.44 8.09
C ILE A 299 -9.35 24.61 7.76
N PRO A 300 -10.64 24.60 8.19
CA PRO A 300 -11.56 25.71 7.93
C PRO A 300 -11.10 27.08 8.43
N HIS A 301 -10.33 27.15 9.53
CA HIS A 301 -9.84 28.42 10.07
C HIS A 301 -8.76 29.08 9.21
N TYR A 302 -8.20 28.36 8.24
CA TYR A 302 -7.24 28.88 7.28
C TYR A 302 -7.93 29.34 5.98
N PHE A 303 -9.22 28.99 5.78
CA PHE A 303 -10.04 29.58 4.72
C PHE A 303 -10.49 30.97 5.15
N GLY A 304 -9.81 32.00 4.65
CA GLY A 304 -10.27 33.38 4.79
C GLY A 304 -10.03 34.03 6.16
N LYS A 305 -8.77 34.09 6.62
CA LYS A 305 -8.34 35.33 7.32
C LYS A 305 -8.28 36.44 6.28
N ARG A 306 -9.43 37.05 5.99
CA ARG A 306 -9.52 38.28 5.21
C ARG A 306 -9.43 39.43 6.20
N ASP A 307 -8.34 40.18 6.14
CA ASP A 307 -8.41 41.57 6.57
C ASP A 307 -9.36 42.25 5.58
N VAL A 308 -10.47 42.79 6.10
CA VAL A 308 -11.36 43.70 5.38
C VAL A 308 -10.65 45.03 5.22
#